data_AF-A0A9W8Y289-F1
#
_entry.id   AF-A0A9W8Y289-F1
#
_cell.length_a   1.000
_cell.length_b   1.000
_cell.length_c   1.000
_cell.angle_alpha   90.00
_cell.angle_beta   90.00
_cell.angle_gamma   90.00
#
_symmetry.space_group_name_H-M   'P 1'
#
loop_
_entity.id
_entity.type
_entity.pdbx_description
1 polymer ?
#
loop_
_entity_poly.entity_id
_entity_poly.type
_entity_poly.pdbx_seq_one_letter_code
_entity_poly.pdbx_strand_id
1 'polypeptide(L)'
;MHAFSIVTIGIFVAGYSTARWDLVTRLYELAIFAWDHGVVTRAAKGFAILSVFFFLLILPITRIAVQETDQHPRLVGGGISAREQLKHPLPGVLVGFKNSVSDVLVVAVLQEVELRHVENALVVGTLLRHSTYGVQELLQRCGHSSLRILGHVNPKTPSDHLDAGLITVYTEPSARLPHLYVAADTLTTAQIIIYDRPHPTRMQYLSLKPISLALGDGTADMERAVTSEELEETEGTERKRKEKLVEKLMLHKVISRPATQEELALPMLVEQVNCSHEINTLLQKNIGIIGRRMKRALSVSERVVESANGLWDQIYLVVNHVFGVWIWPTVAQVFIFGLITHRIMAEVVLRFLHWRPGPPGSPALKDISATAQQIDIRMQQSCYWPDQYLTLRKRKANWESITNSHPDYIRFYNSLWLVANDVIMGIALGTYIIENALFVAAQVDTIFNAWSVDGLRRMISWLMGWPGGLKLNTELADFLGDLFLWVIDYWAGEWTAK
;
A
#
# COMPACT_ATOMS: atom_id res chain seq x y z
N MET A 1 -37.59 25.55 -15.82
CA MET A 1 -36.84 24.44 -15.18
C MET A 1 -36.74 24.65 -13.66
N HIS A 2 -37.84 24.55 -12.88
CA HIS A 2 -37.78 24.70 -11.41
C HIS A 2 -38.75 23.82 -10.59
N ALA A 3 -39.74 23.15 -11.18
CA ALA A 3 -40.67 22.29 -10.43
C ALA A 3 -40.04 20.96 -9.97
N PHE A 4 -39.08 20.41 -10.74
CA PHE A 4 -38.47 19.11 -10.44
C PHE A 4 -37.53 19.13 -9.22
N SER A 5 -36.95 20.30 -8.90
CA SER A 5 -36.00 20.48 -7.79
C SER A 5 -36.69 20.61 -6.42
N ILE A 6 -37.87 21.23 -6.35
CA ILE A 6 -38.60 21.41 -5.08
C ILE A 6 -39.18 20.09 -4.59
N VAL A 7 -39.68 19.24 -5.48
CA VAL A 7 -40.23 17.92 -5.14
C VAL A 7 -39.13 16.96 -4.67
N THR A 8 -37.95 16.97 -5.30
CA THR A 8 -36.81 16.15 -4.86
C THR A 8 -36.27 16.60 -3.51
N ILE A 9 -36.19 17.92 -3.25
CA ILE A 9 -35.81 18.44 -1.92
C ILE A 9 -36.86 18.08 -0.87
N GLY A 10 -38.15 18.14 -1.21
CA GLY A 10 -39.24 17.74 -0.31
C GLY A 10 -39.20 16.26 0.07
N ILE A 11 -38.97 15.37 -0.91
CA ILE A 11 -38.82 13.93 -0.67
C ILE A 11 -37.56 13.63 0.15
N PHE A 12 -36.45 14.34 -0.13
CA PHE A 12 -35.21 14.17 0.62
C PHE A 12 -35.34 14.63 2.08
N VAL A 13 -35.98 15.78 2.32
CA VAL A 13 -36.21 16.31 3.68
C VAL A 13 -37.21 15.42 4.44
N ALA A 14 -38.27 14.93 3.78
CA ALA A 14 -39.23 14.02 4.38
C ALA A 14 -38.58 12.67 4.73
N GLY A 15 -37.82 12.08 3.81
CA GLY A 15 -37.09 10.82 4.01
C GLY A 15 -35.98 10.92 5.06
N TYR A 16 -35.28 12.05 5.11
CA TYR A 16 -34.28 12.31 6.15
C TYR A 16 -34.93 12.51 7.53
N SER A 17 -36.11 13.13 7.59
CA SER A 17 -36.84 13.34 8.85
C SER A 17 -37.45 12.05 9.39
N THR A 18 -38.00 11.18 8.52
CA THR A 18 -38.53 9.87 8.92
C THR A 18 -37.42 8.88 9.30
N ALA A 19 -36.30 8.86 8.57
CA ALA A 19 -35.15 8.03 8.94
C ALA A 19 -34.54 8.46 10.30
N ARG A 20 -34.53 9.76 10.60
CA ARG A 20 -34.07 10.28 11.89
C ARG A 20 -35.04 9.97 13.03
N TRP A 21 -36.35 9.99 12.76
CA TRP A 21 -37.36 9.60 13.76
C TRP A 21 -37.31 8.11 14.07
N ASP A 22 -37.17 7.24 13.06
CA ASP A 22 -37.03 5.79 13.22
C ASP A 22 -35.75 5.42 13.99
N LEU A 23 -34.64 6.10 13.70
CA LEU A 23 -33.39 5.93 14.44
C LEU A 23 -33.53 6.31 15.92
N VAL A 24 -34.25 7.40 16.23
CA VAL A 24 -34.48 7.85 17.61
C VAL A 24 -35.38 6.88 18.37
N THR A 25 -36.44 6.34 17.75
CA THR A 25 -37.27 5.30 18.37
C THR A 25 -36.52 4.00 18.59
N ARG A 26 -35.71 3.55 17.63
CA ARG A 26 -34.86 2.36 17.81
C ARG A 26 -33.78 2.55 18.88
N LEU A 27 -33.20 3.76 18.98
CA LEU A 27 -32.28 4.10 20.08
C LEU A 27 -32.97 4.10 21.43
N TYR A 28 -34.23 4.55 21.49
CA TYR A 28 -35.03 4.55 22.72
C TYR A 28 -35.39 3.11 23.14
N GLU A 29 -35.81 2.26 22.21
CA GLU A 29 -36.06 0.84 22.46
C GLU A 29 -34.79 0.08 22.87
N LEU A 30 -33.65 0.35 22.21
CA LEU A 30 -32.36 -0.23 22.56
C LEU A 30 -31.90 0.24 23.96
N ALA A 31 -32.16 1.50 24.32
CA ALA A 31 -31.82 2.04 25.63
C ALA A 31 -32.67 1.40 26.75
N ILE A 32 -33.97 1.21 26.52
CA ILE A 32 -34.85 0.48 27.46
C ILE A 32 -34.42 -0.98 27.55
N PHE A 33 -34.15 -1.64 26.41
CA PHE A 33 -33.67 -3.02 26.38
C PHE A 33 -32.34 -3.20 27.14
N ALA A 34 -31.39 -2.27 26.96
CA ALA A 34 -30.09 -2.27 27.64
C ALA A 34 -30.22 -1.98 29.14
N TRP A 35 -31.24 -1.22 29.55
CA TRP A 35 -31.56 -0.97 30.95
C TRP A 35 -32.18 -2.20 31.60
N ASP A 36 -33.22 -2.79 31.01
CA ASP A 36 -33.95 -3.94 31.55
C ASP A 36 -33.08 -5.20 31.62
N HIS A 37 -32.17 -5.40 30.66
CA HIS A 37 -31.22 -6.52 30.66
C HIS A 37 -29.94 -6.22 31.46
N GLY A 38 -29.88 -5.11 32.19
CA GLY A 38 -28.75 -4.77 33.07
C GLY A 38 -27.41 -4.64 32.34
N VAL A 39 -27.42 -4.25 31.06
CA VAL A 39 -26.21 -4.04 30.25
C VAL A 39 -25.50 -2.77 30.72
N VAL A 40 -26.26 -1.71 31.02
CA VAL A 40 -25.73 -0.43 31.52
C VAL A 40 -25.02 -0.60 32.86
N THR A 41 -25.58 -1.40 33.77
CA THR A 41 -24.97 -1.65 35.09
C THR A 41 -23.70 -2.50 35.00
N ARG A 42 -23.65 -3.47 34.08
CA ARG A 42 -22.44 -4.26 33.79
C ARG A 42 -21.35 -3.42 33.12
N ALA A 43 -21.71 -2.57 32.17
CA ALA A 43 -20.81 -1.63 31.53
C ALA A 43 -20.25 -0.61 32.54
N ALA A 44 -21.08 -0.08 33.44
CA ALA A 44 -20.65 0.83 34.51
C ALA A 44 -19.67 0.17 35.48
N LYS A 45 -19.91 -1.09 35.88
CA LYS A 45 -18.96 -1.86 36.70
C LYS A 45 -17.64 -2.10 35.97
N GLY A 46 -17.70 -2.46 34.68
CA GLY A 46 -16.51 -2.63 33.84
C GLY A 46 -15.70 -1.34 33.73
N PHE A 47 -16.37 -0.21 33.49
CA PHE A 47 -15.74 1.11 33.43
C PHE A 47 -15.12 1.53 34.77
N ALA A 48 -15.79 1.25 35.90
CA ALA A 48 -15.25 1.53 37.23
C ALA A 48 -13.98 0.71 37.51
N ILE A 49 -13.98 -0.59 37.20
CA ILE A 49 -12.80 -1.45 37.36
C ILE A 49 -11.66 -0.98 36.45
N LEU A 50 -11.94 -0.65 35.19
CA LEU A 50 -10.94 -0.16 34.24
C LEU A 50 -10.36 1.19 34.67
N SER A 51 -11.20 2.07 35.23
CA SER A 51 -10.78 3.37 35.76
C SER A 51 -9.87 3.20 36.98
N VAL A 52 -10.25 2.33 37.92
CA VAL A 52 -9.41 2.02 39.09
C VAL A 52 -8.07 1.45 38.65
N PHE A 53 -8.04 0.53 37.68
CA PHE A 53 -6.81 0.01 37.11
C PHE A 53 -5.97 1.11 36.42
N PHE A 54 -6.61 2.00 35.66
CA PHE A 54 -5.92 3.11 35.00
C PHE A 54 -5.28 4.06 36.01
N PHE A 55 -6.01 4.45 37.08
CA PHE A 55 -5.49 5.37 38.09
C PHE A 55 -4.43 4.74 39.01
N LEU A 56 -4.55 3.46 39.36
CA LEU A 56 -3.62 2.80 40.28
C LEU A 56 -2.36 2.24 39.59
N LEU A 57 -2.43 1.87 38.32
CA LEU A 57 -1.30 1.26 37.60
C LEU A 57 -0.79 2.16 36.48
N ILE A 58 -1.65 2.56 35.53
CA ILE A 58 -1.20 3.25 34.32
C ILE A 58 -0.72 4.67 34.63
N LEU A 59 -1.44 5.40 35.49
CA LEU A 59 -1.11 6.78 35.82
C LEU A 59 0.23 6.94 36.58
N PRO A 60 0.56 6.10 37.59
CA PRO A 60 1.90 6.14 38.19
C PRO A 60 3.00 5.66 37.23
N ILE A 61 2.75 4.63 36.41
CA ILE A 61 3.73 4.17 35.40
C ILE A 61 4.04 5.27 34.39
N THR A 62 3.02 5.97 33.90
CA THR A 62 3.18 7.09 32.96
C THR A 62 3.90 8.27 33.59
N ARG A 63 3.65 8.60 34.87
CA ARG A 63 4.41 9.64 35.56
C ARG A 63 5.88 9.27 35.79
N ILE A 64 6.16 8.01 36.14
CA ILE A 64 7.53 7.51 36.26
C ILE A 64 8.22 7.53 34.90
N ALA A 65 7.54 7.09 33.84
CA ALA A 65 8.06 7.11 32.48
C ALA A 65 8.34 8.55 31.99
N VAL A 66 7.47 9.52 32.31
CA VAL A 66 7.69 10.93 31.97
C VAL A 66 8.86 11.51 32.77
N GLN A 67 8.96 11.23 34.07
CA GLN A 67 10.12 11.66 34.87
C GLN A 67 11.45 11.08 34.37
N GLU A 68 11.46 9.81 33.95
CA GLU A 68 12.62 9.17 33.31
C GLU A 68 12.94 9.77 31.93
N THR A 69 11.91 10.13 31.16
CA THR A 69 12.09 10.78 29.85
C THR A 69 12.69 12.18 29.98
N ASP A 70 12.33 12.92 31.03
CA ASP A 70 12.86 14.26 31.32
C ASP A 70 14.30 14.20 31.90
N GLN A 71 14.63 13.16 32.70
CA GLN A 71 15.99 12.96 33.23
C GLN A 71 16.96 12.37 32.21
N HIS A 72 16.44 11.56 31.28
CA HIS A 72 17.16 10.97 30.18
C HIS A 72 16.40 11.22 28.88
N PRO A 73 16.58 12.40 28.24
CA PRO A 73 16.07 12.60 26.90
C PRO A 73 16.78 11.60 25.99
N ARG A 74 16.13 10.45 25.77
CA ARG A 74 16.39 9.63 24.62
C ARG A 74 16.09 10.56 23.46
N LEU A 75 17.12 10.93 22.70
CA LEU A 75 16.96 11.48 21.36
C LEU A 75 16.04 10.50 20.63
N VAL A 76 14.74 10.79 20.65
CA VAL A 76 13.73 10.05 19.92
C VAL A 76 14.25 10.06 18.50
N GLY A 77 14.43 8.86 17.95
CA GLY A 77 15.02 8.61 16.64
C GLY A 77 14.14 9.11 15.49
N GLY A 78 13.73 10.37 15.51
CA GLY A 78 13.52 11.12 14.29
C GLY A 78 14.90 11.35 13.70
N GLY A 79 15.23 10.65 12.62
CA GLY A 79 16.45 10.93 11.87
C GLY A 79 16.49 12.42 11.54
N ILE A 80 17.39 13.15 12.18
CA ILE A 80 17.60 14.59 11.93
C ILE A 80 17.87 14.73 10.43
N SER A 81 17.08 15.55 9.75
CA SER A 81 17.25 15.75 8.30
C SER A 81 18.65 16.27 7.99
N ALA A 82 19.18 16.03 6.79
CA ALA A 82 20.49 16.57 6.39
C ALA A 82 20.58 18.09 6.62
N ARG A 83 19.49 18.82 6.35
CA ARG A 83 19.35 20.25 6.58
C ARG A 83 19.43 20.63 8.06
N GLU A 84 18.89 19.80 8.92
CA GLU A 84 18.83 20.04 10.37
C GLU A 84 20.16 19.62 11.03
N GLN A 85 20.87 18.62 10.48
CA GLN A 85 22.26 18.30 10.83
C GLN A 85 23.21 19.47 10.53
N LEU A 86 22.94 20.23 9.47
CA LEU A 86 23.73 21.41 9.07
C LEU A 86 23.40 22.66 9.89
N LYS A 87 22.27 22.74 10.61
CA LYS A 87 21.93 23.91 11.44
C LYS A 87 22.76 24.02 12.72
N HIS A 88 23.39 22.93 13.16
CA HIS A 88 24.20 22.93 14.37
C HIS A 88 25.63 23.40 14.03
N PRO A 89 26.17 24.41 14.73
CA PRO A 89 27.53 24.94 14.50
C PRO A 89 28.63 24.02 15.06
N LEU A 90 28.33 22.73 15.26
CA LEU A 90 29.23 21.78 15.88
C LEU A 90 30.27 21.30 14.86
N PRO A 91 31.52 21.04 15.31
CA PRO A 91 32.54 20.43 14.47
C PRO A 91 32.13 19.00 14.13
N GLY A 92 32.40 18.56 12.90
CA GLY A 92 32.04 17.22 12.45
C GLY A 92 32.78 16.76 11.20
N VAL A 93 32.45 15.55 10.77
CA VAL A 93 33.04 14.87 9.60
C VAL A 93 31.95 14.51 8.60
N LEU A 94 32.20 14.80 7.32
CA LEU A 94 31.35 14.42 6.20
C LEU A 94 31.68 13.00 5.74
N VAL A 95 30.68 12.13 5.70
CA VAL A 95 30.82 10.73 5.27
C VAL A 95 29.85 10.45 4.12
N GLY A 96 30.30 9.75 3.09
CA GLY A 96 29.46 9.38 1.96
C GLY A 96 30.20 8.68 0.83
N PHE A 97 29.71 8.88 -0.40
CA PHE A 97 30.26 8.28 -1.61
C PHE A 97 31.04 9.31 -2.43
N LYS A 98 32.23 8.92 -2.88
CA LYS A 98 33.04 9.69 -3.82
C LYS A 98 32.93 9.03 -5.18
N ASN A 99 32.07 9.56 -6.05
CA ASN A 99 31.79 8.99 -7.37
C ASN A 99 32.87 9.39 -8.39
N SER A 100 33.37 10.62 -8.30
CA SER A 100 34.47 11.14 -9.12
C SER A 100 35.37 12.06 -8.28
N VAL A 101 36.37 12.70 -8.91
CA VAL A 101 37.19 13.73 -8.28
C VAL A 101 36.35 14.96 -7.93
N SER A 102 35.40 15.32 -8.79
CA SER A 102 34.47 16.44 -8.63
C SER A 102 33.14 16.06 -7.97
N ASP A 103 32.73 14.80 -8.09
CA ASP A 103 31.36 14.39 -7.78
C ASP A 103 31.30 13.59 -6.48
N VAL A 104 30.65 14.18 -5.51
CA VAL A 104 30.62 13.67 -4.14
C VAL A 104 29.17 13.69 -3.63
N LEU A 105 28.73 12.59 -3.05
CA LEU A 105 27.43 12.48 -2.41
C LEU A 105 27.61 12.28 -0.90
N VAL A 106 27.19 13.28 -0.13
CA VAL A 106 27.21 13.24 1.33
C VAL A 106 26.02 12.42 1.83
N VAL A 107 26.29 11.37 2.61
CA VAL A 107 25.27 10.51 3.20
C VAL A 107 24.95 10.95 4.62
N ALA A 108 25.97 11.22 5.43
CA ALA A 108 25.84 11.58 6.84
C ALA A 108 26.85 12.64 7.27
N VAL A 109 26.43 13.47 8.24
CA VAL A 109 27.32 14.38 8.97
C VAL A 109 27.46 13.86 10.39
N LEU A 110 28.67 13.41 10.76
CA LEU A 110 28.97 12.90 12.09
C LEU A 110 29.48 14.07 12.95
N GLN A 111 28.67 14.51 13.91
CA GLN A 111 29.00 15.63 14.79
C GLN A 111 29.86 15.17 15.97
N GLU A 112 30.73 16.06 16.46
CA GLU A 112 31.59 15.87 17.64
C GLU A 112 32.62 14.72 17.52
N VAL A 113 33.01 14.35 16.30
CA VAL A 113 34.01 13.31 16.05
C VAL A 113 35.18 13.88 15.24
N GLU A 114 36.39 13.41 15.54
CA GLU A 114 37.59 13.74 14.76
C GLU A 114 37.74 12.83 13.53
N LEU A 115 38.32 13.37 12.45
CA LEU A 115 38.47 12.66 11.17
C LEU A 115 39.21 11.32 11.29
N ARG A 116 40.35 11.29 12.00
CA ARG A 116 41.17 10.09 12.14
C ARG A 116 40.42 8.93 12.80
N HIS A 117 39.57 9.23 13.78
CA HIS A 117 38.77 8.22 14.46
C HIS A 117 37.68 7.65 13.54
N VAL A 118 37.03 8.50 12.74
CA VAL A 118 36.05 8.08 11.74
C VAL A 118 36.71 7.23 10.64
N GLU A 119 37.91 7.60 10.21
CA GLU A 119 38.62 6.89 9.14
C GLU A 119 38.94 5.45 9.56
N ASN A 120 39.56 5.31 10.72
CA ASN A 120 39.84 4.00 11.31
C ASN A 120 38.55 3.21 11.55
N ALA A 121 37.48 3.87 12.00
CA ALA A 121 36.19 3.23 12.26
C ALA A 121 35.50 2.73 10.97
N LEU A 122 35.65 3.43 9.85
CA LEU A 122 35.14 3.01 8.55
C LEU A 122 35.95 1.85 7.98
N VAL A 123 37.28 1.91 8.07
CA VAL A 123 38.18 0.83 7.60
C VAL A 123 37.94 -0.46 8.38
N VAL A 124 37.78 -0.38 9.70
CA VAL A 124 37.48 -1.53 10.57
C VAL A 124 36.01 -1.96 10.49
N GLY A 125 35.12 -1.10 9.95
CA GLY A 125 33.69 -1.36 9.84
C GLY A 125 32.94 -1.25 11.18
N THR A 126 33.49 -0.58 12.20
CA THR A 126 32.82 -0.42 13.50
C THR A 126 31.55 0.44 13.39
N LEU A 127 31.57 1.45 12.52
CA LEU A 127 30.42 2.29 12.19
C LEU A 127 29.30 1.54 11.47
N LEU A 128 29.63 0.46 10.77
CA LEU A 128 28.70 -0.37 10.02
C LEU A 128 28.20 -1.60 10.81
N ARG A 129 28.63 -1.74 12.08
CA ARG A 129 28.33 -2.89 12.93
C ARG A 129 26.89 -2.89 13.43
N HIS A 130 26.36 -4.07 13.74
CA HIS A 130 24.97 -4.27 14.21
C HIS A 130 23.90 -3.81 13.20
N SER A 131 24.19 -3.93 11.91
CA SER A 131 23.16 -3.81 10.87
C SER A 131 22.17 -4.97 11.00
N THR A 132 20.89 -4.69 10.73
CA THR A 132 19.84 -5.72 10.69
C THR A 132 19.97 -6.60 9.45
N TYR A 133 20.53 -6.05 8.37
CA TYR A 133 20.68 -6.69 7.06
C TYR A 133 22.12 -6.53 6.54
N GLY A 134 22.48 -7.27 5.48
CA GLY A 134 23.82 -7.21 4.88
C GLY A 134 24.10 -5.81 4.28
N VAL A 135 25.08 -5.08 4.83
CA VAL A 135 25.44 -3.73 4.36
C VAL A 135 26.13 -3.77 2.99
N GLN A 136 26.83 -4.87 2.67
CA GLN A 136 27.58 -5.00 1.42
C GLN A 136 26.67 -4.99 0.19
N GLU A 137 25.49 -5.63 0.27
CA GLU A 137 24.49 -5.61 -0.82
C GLU A 137 23.98 -4.19 -1.08
N LEU A 138 23.73 -3.43 0.00
CA LEU A 138 23.29 -2.04 -0.09
C LEU A 138 24.36 -1.13 -0.73
N LEU A 139 25.61 -1.29 -0.32
CA LEU A 139 26.74 -0.53 -0.87
C LEU A 139 26.97 -0.88 -2.35
N GLN A 140 26.94 -2.18 -2.69
CA GLN A 140 27.12 -2.63 -4.08
C GLN A 140 26.05 -2.05 -5.00
N ARG A 141 24.80 -1.97 -4.54
CA ARG A 141 23.71 -1.31 -5.27
C ARG A 141 23.93 0.20 -5.46
N CYS A 142 24.58 0.85 -4.49
CA CYS A 142 25.04 2.23 -4.60
C CYS A 142 26.27 2.40 -5.52
N GLY A 143 26.80 1.31 -6.11
CA GLY A 143 27.97 1.32 -6.99
C GLY A 143 29.32 1.35 -6.26
N HIS A 144 29.35 1.14 -4.94
CA HIS A 144 30.56 1.24 -4.12
C HIS A 144 30.76 0.04 -3.20
N SER A 145 31.99 -0.25 -2.80
CA SER A 145 32.29 -1.31 -1.82
C SER A 145 32.32 -0.81 -0.38
N SER A 146 32.55 0.49 -0.18
CA SER A 146 32.72 1.11 1.14
C SER A 146 32.38 2.59 1.11
N LEU A 147 32.03 3.14 2.27
CA LEU A 147 31.90 4.59 2.47
C LEU A 147 33.28 5.23 2.59
N ARG A 148 33.38 6.50 2.21
CA ARG A 148 34.61 7.30 2.33
C ARG A 148 34.34 8.59 3.11
N ILE A 149 35.41 9.13 3.66
CA ILE A 149 35.40 10.46 4.24
C ILE A 149 35.52 11.46 3.11
N LEU A 150 34.65 12.47 3.17
CA LEU A 150 34.53 13.49 2.14
C LEU A 150 35.13 14.82 2.60
N GLY A 151 35.18 15.06 3.91
CA GLY A 151 35.55 16.38 4.39
C GLY A 151 35.22 16.67 5.85
N HIS A 152 35.40 17.94 6.22
CA HIS A 152 35.14 18.49 7.55
C HIS A 152 33.97 19.46 7.55
N VAL A 153 33.26 19.51 8.68
CA VAL A 153 32.26 20.54 8.99
C VAL A 153 32.76 21.35 10.18
N ASN A 154 32.81 22.68 10.06
CA ASN A 154 33.21 23.61 11.13
C ASN A 154 34.47 23.17 11.91
N PRO A 155 35.61 22.96 11.24
CA PRO A 155 36.83 22.54 11.94
C PRO A 155 37.28 23.60 12.97
N LYS A 156 37.71 23.16 14.16
CA LYS A 156 38.19 24.07 15.23
C LYS A 156 39.49 24.80 14.88
N THR A 157 40.29 24.20 14.03
CA THR A 157 41.52 24.78 13.46
C THR A 157 41.36 24.78 11.95
N PRO A 158 41.47 25.94 11.27
CA PRO A 158 41.52 25.95 9.81
C PRO A 158 42.76 25.17 9.36
N SER A 159 42.56 24.12 8.57
CA SER A 159 43.67 23.33 8.05
C SER A 159 44.35 24.09 6.92
N ASP A 160 45.58 24.56 7.13
CA ASP A 160 46.42 25.19 6.09
C ASP A 160 46.90 24.20 5.01
N HIS A 161 46.82 22.90 5.29
CA HIS A 161 47.08 21.83 4.34
C HIS A 161 45.75 21.24 3.86
N LEU A 162 45.19 21.79 2.78
CA LEU A 162 44.14 21.11 2.03
C LEU A 162 44.75 19.84 1.42
N ASP A 163 44.48 18.68 2.00
CA ASP A 163 44.61 17.42 1.26
C ASP A 163 43.70 17.54 0.04
N ALA A 164 44.28 17.36 -1.16
CA ALA A 164 43.72 17.72 -2.47
C ALA A 164 42.38 17.03 -2.86
N GLY A 165 41.71 16.35 -1.93
CA GLY A 165 40.44 15.68 -2.14
C GLY A 165 39.45 15.73 -0.97
N LEU A 166 39.70 16.52 0.08
CA LEU A 166 38.78 16.72 1.21
C LEU A 166 38.11 18.10 1.14
N ILE A 167 36.81 18.14 1.37
CA ILE A 167 35.99 19.36 1.32
C ILE A 167 35.88 19.96 2.72
N THR A 168 36.07 21.27 2.86
CA THR A 168 35.80 21.96 4.13
C THR A 168 34.52 22.77 4.00
N VAL A 169 33.56 22.51 4.89
CA VAL A 169 32.24 23.15 4.89
C VAL A 169 32.02 23.88 6.20
N TYR A 170 31.56 25.13 6.11
CA TYR A 170 31.14 25.93 7.25
C TYR A 170 29.62 26.07 7.26
N THR A 171 29.03 25.86 8.42
CA THR A 171 27.60 26.05 8.63
C THR A 171 27.37 27.07 9.73
N GLU A 172 26.56 28.09 9.42
CA GLU A 172 26.13 29.09 10.38
C GLU A 172 24.65 28.91 10.71
N PRO A 173 24.23 29.09 11.97
CA PRO A 173 22.82 28.99 12.35
C PRO A 173 21.90 29.99 11.61
N SER A 174 22.45 31.14 11.21
CA SER A 174 21.81 32.22 10.45
C SER A 174 21.69 31.91 8.96
N ALA A 175 22.61 31.10 8.41
CA ALA A 175 22.67 30.79 6.99
C ALA A 175 21.80 29.57 6.66
N ARG A 176 21.01 29.66 5.58
CA ARG A 176 20.18 28.52 5.11
C ARG A 176 20.98 27.48 4.33
N LEU A 177 22.16 27.86 3.82
CA LEU A 177 23.01 27.04 2.95
C LEU A 177 24.41 26.92 3.58
N PRO A 178 25.07 25.75 3.44
CA PRO A 178 26.45 25.58 3.84
C PRO A 178 27.39 26.38 2.92
N HIS A 179 28.42 26.98 3.49
CA HIS A 179 29.48 27.65 2.76
C HIS A 179 30.65 26.70 2.55
N LEU A 180 31.06 26.51 1.30
CA LEU A 180 32.20 25.67 0.97
C LEU A 180 33.46 26.53 0.93
N TYR A 181 34.47 26.14 1.69
CA TYR A 181 35.76 26.83 1.70
C TYR A 181 36.61 26.32 0.54
N VAL A 182 36.84 27.19 -0.44
CA VAL A 182 37.75 26.96 -1.57
C VAL A 182 38.97 27.85 -1.37
N ALA A 183 40.17 27.31 -1.57
CA ALA A 183 41.40 28.10 -1.55
C ALA A 183 41.36 29.18 -2.65
N ALA A 184 41.84 30.39 -2.33
CA ALA A 184 41.64 31.59 -3.14
C ALA A 184 42.17 31.53 -4.59
N ASP A 185 43.03 30.56 -4.92
CA ASP A 185 43.72 30.46 -6.21
C ASP A 185 42.98 29.60 -7.28
N THR A 186 41.83 29.01 -6.96
CA THR A 186 41.07 28.18 -7.93
C THR A 186 39.70 28.77 -8.26
N LEU A 187 39.52 29.20 -9.52
CA LEU A 187 38.21 29.54 -10.11
C LEU A 187 37.43 28.25 -10.38
N THR A 188 36.86 27.66 -9.34
CA THR A 188 36.02 26.45 -9.44
C THR A 188 34.56 26.80 -9.21
N THR A 189 33.70 26.49 -10.17
CA THR A 189 32.24 26.57 -10.00
C THR A 189 31.75 25.31 -9.31
N ALA A 190 31.23 25.43 -8.08
CA ALA A 190 30.66 24.31 -7.34
C ALA A 190 29.12 24.43 -7.31
N GLN A 191 28.41 23.35 -7.64
CA GLN A 191 26.96 23.25 -7.47
C GLN A 191 26.65 22.42 -6.23
N ILE A 192 25.94 23.02 -5.27
CA ILE A 192 25.53 22.33 -4.04
C ILE A 192 24.04 22.03 -4.14
N ILE A 193 23.70 20.74 -4.19
CA ILE A 193 22.31 20.27 -4.22
C ILE A 193 21.95 19.77 -2.83
N ILE A 194 21.03 20.46 -2.17
CA ILE A 194 20.47 20.04 -0.89
C ILE A 194 19.11 19.41 -1.17
N TYR A 195 18.91 18.21 -0.64
CA TYR A 195 17.67 17.46 -0.77
C TYR A 195 17.21 16.95 0.58
N ASP A 196 15.89 16.73 0.69
CA ASP A 196 15.32 16.03 1.83
C ASP A 196 15.44 14.52 1.60
N ARG A 197 16.07 13.83 2.55
CA ARG A 197 16.32 12.39 2.44
C ARG A 197 14.98 11.64 2.41
N PRO A 198 14.73 10.77 1.43
CA PRO A 198 13.51 9.96 1.40
C PRO A 198 13.47 9.01 2.60
N HIS A 199 12.32 8.93 3.27
CA HIS A 199 12.15 8.06 4.43
C HIS A 199 11.59 6.68 4.00
N PRO A 200 12.37 5.58 4.11
CA PRO A 200 11.98 4.27 3.58
C PRO A 200 10.82 3.64 4.36
N THR A 201 10.75 3.83 5.69
CA THR A 201 9.60 3.34 6.48
C THR A 201 8.26 3.97 6.07
N ARG A 202 8.29 5.13 5.41
CA ARG A 202 7.13 5.82 4.83
C ARG A 202 6.95 5.52 3.34
N MET A 203 7.71 4.56 2.79
CA MET A 203 7.77 4.20 1.38
C MET A 203 8.08 5.38 0.45
N GLN A 204 8.82 6.37 0.93
CA GLN A 204 9.29 7.48 0.11
C GLN A 204 10.55 7.03 -0.63
N TYR A 205 10.61 7.29 -1.93
CA TYR A 205 11.78 7.06 -2.75
C TYR A 205 11.73 7.93 -4.01
N LEU A 206 12.89 8.20 -4.58
CA LEU A 206 13.04 8.83 -5.89
C LEU A 206 13.21 7.75 -6.96
N SER A 207 12.62 7.95 -8.12
CA SER A 207 12.71 7.05 -9.27
C SER A 207 12.75 7.84 -10.56
N LEU A 208 13.57 7.38 -11.50
CA LEU A 208 13.64 7.93 -12.86
C LEU A 208 12.49 7.47 -13.73
N LYS A 209 11.82 6.38 -13.33
CA LYS A 209 10.66 5.82 -14.03
C LYS A 209 9.40 6.09 -13.22
N PRO A 210 8.27 6.43 -13.88
CA PRO A 210 7.00 6.54 -13.20
C PRO A 210 6.62 5.19 -12.55
N ILE A 211 5.89 5.25 -11.45
CA ILE A 211 5.42 4.04 -10.77
C ILE A 211 4.42 3.31 -11.68
N SER A 212 4.71 2.06 -12.04
CA SER A 212 3.81 1.25 -12.84
C SER A 212 2.72 0.64 -11.94
N LEU A 213 1.59 1.34 -11.82
CA LEU A 213 0.40 0.83 -11.12
C LEU A 213 -0.31 -0.26 -11.92
N ALA A 214 -0.21 -0.22 -13.25
CA ALA A 214 -0.59 -1.35 -14.09
C ALA A 214 0.30 -2.56 -13.73
N LEU A 215 -0.29 -3.75 -13.71
CA LEU A 215 0.44 -5.02 -13.65
C LEU A 215 1.47 -5.00 -14.78
N GLY A 216 2.72 -4.68 -14.47
CA GLY A 216 3.80 -4.75 -15.45
C GLY A 216 4.10 -6.21 -15.77
N ASP A 217 4.67 -6.43 -16.95
CA ASP A 217 5.13 -7.66 -17.65
C ASP A 217 5.66 -8.87 -16.84
N GLY A 218 5.63 -8.88 -15.51
CA GLY A 218 5.58 -10.14 -14.75
C GLY A 218 4.27 -10.91 -15.03
N THR A 219 3.26 -10.25 -15.58
CA THR A 219 2.16 -10.91 -16.28
C THR A 219 2.56 -11.48 -17.63
N ALA A 220 3.71 -11.17 -18.23
CA ALA A 220 4.13 -11.84 -19.47
C ALA A 220 4.50 -13.31 -19.23
N ASP A 221 4.93 -13.66 -18.01
CA ASP A 221 5.04 -15.08 -17.58
C ASP A 221 3.67 -15.65 -17.14
N MET A 222 2.72 -14.80 -16.77
CA MET A 222 1.32 -15.15 -16.45
C MET A 222 0.48 -15.36 -17.73
N GLU A 223 0.76 -14.63 -18.81
CA GLU A 223 0.21 -14.73 -20.16
C GLU A 223 0.81 -15.91 -20.93
N ARG A 224 2.08 -16.27 -20.67
CA ARG A 224 2.67 -17.50 -21.25
C ARG A 224 2.07 -18.79 -20.68
N ALA A 225 1.41 -18.76 -19.53
CA ALA A 225 0.85 -19.96 -18.91
C ALA A 225 -0.68 -20.07 -19.05
N VAL A 226 -1.39 -19.00 -19.39
CA VAL A 226 -2.87 -18.99 -19.43
C VAL A 226 -3.36 -18.18 -20.64
N THR A 227 -4.08 -18.87 -21.53
CA THR A 227 -4.87 -18.37 -22.68
C THR A 227 -4.14 -17.83 -23.91
N SER A 228 -3.98 -18.70 -24.93
CA SER A 228 -3.23 -18.44 -26.17
C SER A 228 -4.06 -18.01 -27.40
N GLU A 229 -5.32 -17.56 -27.31
CA GLU A 229 -6.08 -17.27 -28.56
C GLU A 229 -6.94 -15.98 -28.55
N GLU A 230 -7.52 -15.52 -27.43
CA GLU A 230 -8.36 -14.28 -27.43
C GLU A 230 -7.71 -13.06 -26.78
N LEU A 231 -6.68 -13.28 -25.93
CA LEU A 231 -5.71 -12.22 -25.63
C LEU A 231 -4.94 -11.84 -26.90
N GLU A 232 -4.74 -12.74 -27.87
CA GLU A 232 -4.07 -12.40 -29.14
C GLU A 232 -4.85 -11.41 -30.01
N GLU A 233 -6.18 -11.34 -29.94
CA GLU A 233 -6.97 -10.35 -30.70
C GLU A 233 -7.02 -8.98 -30.00
N THR A 234 -7.18 -8.95 -28.68
CA THR A 234 -7.18 -7.70 -27.89
C THR A 234 -5.76 -7.14 -27.71
N GLU A 235 -4.77 -7.98 -27.41
CA GLU A 235 -3.35 -7.61 -27.53
C GLU A 235 -2.99 -7.31 -28.97
N GLY A 236 -3.50 -8.03 -29.96
CA GLY A 236 -3.22 -7.77 -31.37
C GLY A 236 -3.74 -6.40 -31.81
N THR A 237 -4.91 -5.96 -31.33
CA THR A 237 -5.44 -4.63 -31.59
C THR A 237 -4.69 -3.53 -30.83
N GLU A 238 -4.33 -3.76 -29.55
CA GLU A 238 -3.47 -2.85 -28.78
C GLU A 238 -2.03 -2.81 -29.31
N ARG A 239 -1.50 -3.92 -29.84
CA ARG A 239 -0.19 -4.04 -30.47
C ARG A 239 -0.18 -3.34 -31.82
N LYS A 240 -1.23 -3.51 -32.64
CA LYS A 240 -1.46 -2.70 -33.86
C LYS A 240 -1.62 -1.21 -33.53
N ARG A 241 -2.26 -0.86 -32.41
CA ARG A 241 -2.38 0.53 -31.94
C ARG A 241 -1.04 1.09 -31.49
N LYS A 242 -0.27 0.31 -30.73
CA LYS A 242 1.11 0.63 -30.32
C LYS A 242 2.03 0.74 -31.53
N GLU A 243 1.91 -0.15 -32.52
CA GLU A 243 2.64 -0.10 -33.78
C GLU A 243 2.29 1.16 -34.57
N LYS A 244 0.99 1.51 -34.70
CA LYS A 244 0.55 2.79 -35.30
C LYS A 244 1.06 4.00 -34.52
N LEU A 245 1.12 3.92 -33.18
CA LEU A 245 1.68 4.97 -32.32
C LEU A 245 3.19 5.07 -32.49
N VAL A 246 3.90 3.94 -32.62
CA VAL A 246 5.33 3.87 -32.90
C VAL A 246 5.64 4.41 -34.29
N GLU A 247 4.85 4.04 -35.30
CA GLU A 247 4.92 4.59 -36.66
C GLU A 247 4.68 6.10 -36.64
N LYS A 248 3.64 6.56 -35.93
CA LYS A 248 3.39 7.99 -35.72
C LYS A 248 4.51 8.68 -34.94
N LEU A 249 5.12 8.01 -33.97
CA LEU A 249 6.29 8.50 -33.23
C LEU A 249 7.53 8.53 -34.13
N MET A 250 7.68 7.61 -35.09
CA MET A 250 8.76 7.61 -36.08
C MET A 250 8.59 8.74 -37.10
N LEU A 251 7.34 9.11 -37.43
CA LEU A 251 7.03 10.30 -38.23
C LEU A 251 7.39 11.60 -37.50
N HIS A 252 7.46 11.59 -36.17
CA HIS A 252 8.01 12.69 -35.39
C HIS A 252 9.51 12.44 -35.20
N LYS A 253 10.36 13.42 -35.47
CA LYS A 253 11.80 13.28 -35.21
C LYS A 253 12.03 13.32 -33.69
N VAL A 254 11.81 12.21 -33.00
CA VAL A 254 12.28 12.02 -31.63
C VAL A 254 13.79 11.89 -31.73
N ILE A 255 14.49 13.02 -31.60
CA ILE A 255 15.94 13.05 -31.52
C ILE A 255 16.30 12.39 -30.19
N SER A 256 16.45 11.06 -30.20
CA SER A 256 17.07 10.34 -29.10
C SER A 256 18.54 10.74 -29.10
N ARG A 257 18.90 11.63 -28.18
CA ARG A 257 20.29 12.00 -27.95
C ARG A 257 20.97 10.80 -27.28
N PRO A 258 22.22 10.46 -27.65
CA PRO A 258 22.97 9.49 -26.86
C PRO A 258 23.03 10.01 -25.42
N ALA A 259 22.79 9.12 -24.46
CA ALA A 259 22.77 9.49 -23.05
C ALA A 259 24.12 10.11 -22.67
N THR A 260 24.08 11.27 -22.00
CA THR A 260 25.30 11.90 -21.49
C THR A 260 25.89 11.06 -20.36
N GLN A 261 27.17 11.26 -20.04
CA GLN A 261 27.79 10.57 -18.90
C GLN A 261 27.05 10.86 -17.58
N GLU A 262 26.52 12.07 -17.42
CA GLU A 262 25.69 12.47 -16.28
C GLU A 262 24.36 11.70 -16.22
N GLU A 263 23.67 11.55 -17.36
CA GLU A 263 22.43 10.77 -17.48
C GLU A 263 22.67 9.29 -17.19
N LEU A 264 23.84 8.75 -17.57
CA LEU A 264 24.24 7.37 -17.26
C LEU A 264 24.55 7.15 -15.77
N ALA A 265 25.05 8.18 -15.08
CA ALA A 265 25.33 8.13 -13.64
C ALA A 265 24.07 8.35 -12.79
N LEU A 266 23.04 8.99 -13.33
CA LEU A 266 21.83 9.37 -12.60
C LEU A 266 21.11 8.21 -11.89
N PRO A 267 20.96 6.99 -12.46
CA PRO A 267 20.35 5.86 -11.77
C PRO A 267 21.09 5.50 -10.48
N MET A 268 22.43 5.50 -10.51
CA MET A 268 23.28 5.23 -9.35
C MET A 268 23.11 6.32 -8.28
N LEU A 269 23.09 7.60 -8.69
CA LEU A 269 22.90 8.72 -7.76
C LEU A 269 21.54 8.67 -7.07
N VAL A 270 20.48 8.32 -7.79
CA VAL A 270 19.13 8.17 -7.24
C VAL A 270 19.10 7.02 -6.22
N GLU A 271 19.75 5.90 -6.49
CA GLU A 271 19.88 4.78 -5.55
C GLU A 271 20.66 5.19 -4.29
N GLN A 272 21.76 5.94 -4.44
CA GLN A 272 22.51 6.50 -3.32
C GLN A 272 21.65 7.43 -2.44
N VAL A 273 20.84 8.29 -3.05
CA VAL A 273 19.89 9.16 -2.35
C VAL A 273 18.83 8.35 -1.59
N ASN A 274 18.27 7.31 -2.21
CA ASN A 274 17.28 6.43 -1.59
C ASN A 274 17.84 5.67 -0.37
N CYS A 275 19.09 5.21 -0.46
CA CYS A 275 19.77 4.50 0.64
C CYS A 275 20.28 5.44 1.75
N SER A 276 20.37 6.74 1.47
CA SER A 276 21.03 7.71 2.35
C SER A 276 20.44 7.76 3.77
N HIS A 277 19.12 7.60 3.90
CA HIS A 277 18.44 7.62 5.20
C HIS A 277 18.88 6.45 6.07
N GLU A 278 18.79 5.21 5.58
CA GLU A 278 19.14 4.01 6.36
C GLU A 278 20.62 4.00 6.74
N ILE A 279 21.50 4.33 5.79
CA ILE A 279 22.93 4.44 6.04
C ILE A 279 23.20 5.50 7.11
N ASN A 280 22.61 6.70 6.99
CA ASN A 280 22.76 7.74 8.01
C ASN A 280 22.25 7.26 9.38
N THR A 281 21.06 6.64 9.45
CA THR A 281 20.55 6.13 10.75
C THR A 281 21.48 5.11 11.39
N LEU A 282 22.10 4.24 10.56
CA LEU A 282 23.03 3.25 11.04
C LEU A 282 24.33 3.88 11.54
N LEU A 283 24.89 4.84 10.80
CA LEU A 283 26.10 5.57 11.21
C LEU A 283 25.86 6.36 12.50
N GLN A 284 24.70 7.04 12.61
CA GLN A 284 24.33 7.82 13.80
C GLN A 284 24.09 6.92 15.02
N LYS A 285 23.53 5.71 14.84
CA LYS A 285 23.36 4.73 15.92
C LYS A 285 24.72 4.31 16.51
N ASN A 286 25.74 4.22 15.67
CA ASN A 286 27.07 3.75 16.07
C ASN A 286 28.05 4.89 16.41
N ILE A 287 27.67 6.16 16.28
CA ILE A 287 28.55 7.31 16.57
C ILE A 287 29.02 7.32 18.03
N GLY A 288 28.15 6.89 18.95
CA GLY A 288 28.45 6.81 20.38
C GLY A 288 29.47 5.72 20.75
N ILE A 289 29.82 4.82 19.83
CA ILE A 289 30.88 3.81 20.01
C ILE A 289 32.27 4.46 19.79
N ILE A 290 32.33 5.49 18.95
CA ILE A 290 33.58 6.24 18.68
C ILE A 290 33.84 7.26 19.80
N GLY A 291 32.78 7.79 20.40
CA GLY A 291 32.88 8.66 21.58
C GLY A 291 33.09 7.88 22.88
N ARG A 292 34.00 8.33 23.75
CA ARG A 292 34.14 7.82 25.12
C ARG A 292 32.90 8.20 25.97
N ARG A 293 31.78 7.51 25.79
CA ARG A 293 30.68 7.55 26.75
C ARG A 293 30.77 6.29 27.63
N MET A 294 31.59 6.35 28.68
CA MET A 294 31.57 5.33 29.73
C MET A 294 30.14 5.26 30.28
N LYS A 295 29.52 4.08 30.22
CA LYS A 295 28.24 3.85 30.90
C LYS A 295 28.43 4.17 32.38
N ARG A 296 27.58 5.07 32.90
CA ARG A 296 27.49 5.42 34.32
C ARG A 296 27.14 4.16 35.12
N ALA A 297 27.74 3.98 36.29
CA ALA A 297 27.39 2.87 37.17
C ALA A 297 25.93 3.02 37.66
N LEU A 298 25.12 1.98 37.41
CA LEU A 298 23.67 1.94 37.69
C LEU A 298 23.40 2.03 39.20
N SER A 299 22.36 2.77 39.57
CA SER A 299 21.96 2.95 40.97
C SER A 299 21.21 1.72 41.52
N VAL A 300 21.14 1.58 42.84
CA VAL A 300 20.57 0.38 43.50
C VAL A 300 19.06 0.23 43.24
N SER A 301 18.31 1.33 43.09
CA SER A 301 16.89 1.30 42.71
C SER A 301 16.69 0.86 41.26
N GLU A 302 17.59 1.28 40.37
CA GLU A 302 17.61 0.90 38.95
C GLU A 302 17.92 -0.59 38.78
N ARG A 303 18.79 -1.13 39.65
CA ARG A 303 19.10 -2.58 39.71
C ARG A 303 17.89 -3.42 40.17
N VAL A 304 17.04 -2.89 41.05
CA VAL A 304 15.80 -3.57 41.48
C VAL A 304 14.75 -3.55 40.37
N VAL A 305 14.60 -2.42 39.67
CA VAL A 305 13.72 -2.30 38.49
C VAL A 305 14.20 -3.20 37.35
N GLU A 306 15.50 -3.32 37.11
CA GLU A 306 16.07 -4.31 36.16
C GLU A 306 15.77 -5.75 36.59
N SER A 307 15.78 -6.07 37.89
CA SER A 307 15.44 -7.42 38.35
C SER A 307 13.96 -7.77 38.16
N ALA A 308 13.07 -6.79 38.36
CA ALA A 308 11.64 -6.95 38.15
C ALA A 308 11.29 -7.05 36.66
N ASN A 309 11.95 -6.25 35.81
CA ASN A 309 11.87 -6.38 34.37
C ASN A 309 12.43 -7.73 33.90
N GLY A 310 13.53 -8.21 34.48
CA GLY A 310 14.09 -9.53 34.16
C GLY A 310 13.13 -10.70 34.45
N LEU A 311 12.35 -10.63 35.54
CA LEU A 311 11.32 -11.64 35.83
C LEU A 311 10.14 -11.57 34.85
N TRP A 312 9.68 -10.37 34.50
CA TRP A 312 8.67 -10.19 33.47
C TRP A 312 9.14 -10.64 32.09
N ASP A 313 10.38 -10.33 31.73
CA ASP A 313 11.02 -10.80 30.51
C ASP A 313 11.08 -12.34 30.49
N GLN A 314 11.39 -12.97 31.63
CA GLN A 314 11.44 -14.42 31.72
C GLN A 314 10.05 -15.07 31.58
N ILE A 315 9.02 -14.51 32.22
CA ILE A 315 7.63 -14.96 32.06
C ILE A 315 7.17 -14.77 30.62
N TYR A 316 7.44 -13.60 30.03
CA TYR A 316 7.12 -13.29 28.65
C TYR A 316 7.81 -14.25 27.68
N LEU A 317 9.08 -14.58 27.90
CA LEU A 317 9.84 -15.54 27.11
C LEU A 317 9.23 -16.94 27.21
N VAL A 318 8.81 -17.38 28.40
CA VAL A 318 8.16 -18.69 28.58
C VAL A 318 6.80 -18.74 27.86
N VAL A 319 5.98 -17.70 28.01
CA VAL A 319 4.69 -17.60 27.32
C VAL A 319 4.87 -17.56 25.80
N ASN A 320 5.81 -16.74 25.32
CA ASN A 320 6.13 -16.65 23.90
C ASN A 320 6.71 -17.97 23.36
N HIS A 321 7.47 -18.70 24.17
CA HIS A 321 7.99 -20.02 23.81
C HIS A 321 6.85 -21.05 23.68
N VAL A 322 5.96 -21.14 24.67
CA VAL A 322 4.79 -22.03 24.60
C VAL A 322 3.92 -21.70 23.41
N PHE A 323 3.63 -20.41 23.19
CA PHE A 323 2.84 -19.96 22.06
C PHE A 323 3.54 -20.27 20.72
N GLY A 324 4.82 -19.96 20.59
CA GLY A 324 5.60 -20.14 19.37
C GLY A 324 5.87 -21.60 19.01
N VAL A 325 5.99 -22.50 19.99
CA VAL A 325 6.31 -23.93 19.76
C VAL A 325 5.05 -24.78 19.58
N TRP A 326 3.95 -24.48 20.29
CA TRP A 326 2.78 -25.36 20.29
C TRP A 326 1.59 -24.79 19.52
N ILE A 327 1.26 -23.53 19.76
CA ILE A 327 0.04 -22.91 19.23
C ILE A 327 0.27 -22.45 17.79
N TRP A 328 1.34 -21.68 17.56
CA TRP A 328 1.66 -21.10 16.26
C TRP A 328 1.81 -22.14 15.13
N PRO A 329 2.59 -23.24 15.25
CA PRO A 329 2.73 -24.18 14.15
C PRO A 329 1.43 -24.92 13.84
N THR A 330 0.64 -25.27 14.86
CA THR A 330 -0.66 -25.94 14.67
C THR A 330 -1.62 -25.03 13.91
N VAL A 331 -1.75 -23.77 14.35
CA VAL A 331 -2.58 -22.77 13.67
C VAL A 331 -2.09 -22.50 12.25
N ALA A 332 -0.77 -22.37 12.05
CA ALA A 332 -0.17 -22.16 10.74
C ALA A 332 -0.41 -23.35 9.80
N GLN A 333 -0.30 -24.59 10.28
CA GLN A 333 -0.57 -25.79 9.49
C GLN A 333 -2.04 -25.88 9.07
N VAL A 334 -2.98 -25.63 9.98
CA VAL A 334 -4.42 -25.58 9.66
C VAL A 334 -4.70 -24.49 8.63
N PHE A 335 -4.09 -23.32 8.79
CA PHE A 335 -4.23 -22.22 7.84
C PHE A 335 -3.67 -22.56 6.45
N ILE A 336 -2.47 -23.15 6.39
CA ILE A 336 -1.85 -23.60 5.13
C ILE A 336 -2.72 -24.66 4.45
N PHE A 337 -3.23 -25.63 5.20
CA PHE A 337 -4.13 -26.65 4.66
C PHE A 337 -5.42 -26.03 4.09
N GLY A 338 -5.98 -25.03 4.79
CA GLY A 338 -7.10 -24.24 4.29
C GLY A 338 -6.77 -23.51 2.98
N LEU A 339 -5.61 -22.85 2.89
CA LEU A 339 -5.17 -22.17 1.67
C LEU A 339 -4.98 -23.13 0.49
N ILE A 340 -4.40 -24.31 0.73
CA ILE A 340 -4.20 -25.33 -0.32
C ILE A 340 -5.54 -25.86 -0.80
N THR A 341 -6.47 -26.16 0.12
CA THR A 341 -7.81 -26.64 -0.23
C THR A 341 -8.56 -25.58 -1.04
N HIS A 342 -8.49 -24.32 -0.63
CA HIS A 342 -9.06 -23.20 -1.38
C HIS A 342 -8.44 -23.06 -2.77
N ARG A 343 -7.12 -23.18 -2.90
CA ARG A 343 -6.41 -23.15 -4.19
C ARG A 343 -6.89 -24.28 -5.12
N ILE A 344 -7.07 -25.49 -4.60
CA ILE A 344 -7.58 -26.64 -5.36
C ILE A 344 -9.02 -26.37 -5.84
N MET A 345 -9.89 -25.88 -4.95
CA MET A 345 -11.27 -25.55 -5.30
C MET A 345 -11.34 -24.44 -6.36
N ALA A 346 -10.55 -23.39 -6.21
CA ALA A 346 -10.46 -22.30 -7.19
C ALA A 346 -9.99 -22.81 -8.56
N GLU A 347 -8.97 -23.66 -8.60
CA GLU A 347 -8.48 -24.28 -9.85
C GLU A 347 -9.57 -25.14 -10.54
N VAL A 348 -10.36 -25.89 -9.78
CA VAL A 348 -11.49 -26.67 -10.32
C VAL A 348 -12.55 -25.74 -10.94
N VAL A 349 -12.90 -24.65 -10.26
CA VAL A 349 -13.85 -23.65 -10.76
C VAL A 349 -13.30 -22.96 -12.02
N LEU A 350 -12.02 -22.59 -12.03
CA LEU A 350 -11.37 -21.96 -13.19
C LEU A 350 -11.38 -22.89 -14.41
N ARG A 351 -11.10 -24.19 -14.21
CA ARG A 351 -11.20 -25.19 -15.30
C ARG A 351 -12.62 -25.32 -15.84
N PHE A 352 -13.62 -25.21 -14.96
CA PHE A 352 -15.02 -25.20 -15.39
C PHE A 352 -15.38 -23.93 -16.16
N LEU A 353 -14.91 -22.76 -15.72
CA LEU A 353 -15.15 -21.49 -16.41
C LEU A 353 -14.42 -21.39 -17.77
N HIS A 354 -13.24 -22.00 -17.87
CA HIS A 354 -12.46 -22.12 -19.10
C HIS A 354 -12.92 -23.27 -20.00
N TRP A 355 -13.88 -24.09 -19.56
CA TRP A 355 -14.38 -25.17 -20.36
C TRP A 355 -15.04 -24.62 -21.63
N ARG A 356 -14.63 -25.17 -22.78
CA ARG A 356 -15.14 -24.83 -24.11
C ARG A 356 -16.09 -25.94 -24.57
N PRO A 357 -17.42 -25.73 -24.56
CA PRO A 357 -18.37 -26.71 -25.07
C PRO A 357 -18.49 -26.59 -26.59
N GLY A 358 -17.50 -27.05 -27.37
CA GLY A 358 -17.62 -27.06 -28.83
C GLY A 358 -16.35 -27.25 -29.66
N PRO A 359 -16.46 -27.13 -31.00
CA PRO A 359 -15.34 -27.12 -31.96
C PRO A 359 -14.36 -25.95 -31.69
N PRO A 360 -13.18 -25.88 -32.36
CA PRO A 360 -12.08 -24.95 -32.05
C PRO A 360 -12.34 -23.46 -32.36
N GLY A 361 -13.48 -22.92 -31.92
CA GLY A 361 -13.88 -21.51 -31.99
C GLY A 361 -15.09 -21.17 -31.12
N SER A 362 -15.51 -22.03 -30.19
CA SER A 362 -16.60 -21.73 -29.25
C SER A 362 -16.11 -20.87 -28.08
N PRO A 363 -16.84 -19.80 -27.67
CA PRO A 363 -16.49 -18.98 -26.52
C PRO A 363 -16.50 -19.82 -25.23
N ALA A 364 -15.58 -19.55 -24.29
CA ALA A 364 -15.62 -20.21 -23.00
C ALA A 364 -16.78 -19.68 -22.15
N LEU A 365 -17.14 -20.39 -21.07
CA LEU A 365 -18.27 -19.99 -20.23
C LEU A 365 -18.10 -18.57 -19.65
N LYS A 366 -16.85 -18.18 -19.40
CA LYS A 366 -16.50 -16.83 -18.96
C LYS A 366 -16.78 -15.73 -20.00
N ASP A 367 -16.73 -16.04 -21.29
CA ASP A 367 -16.92 -15.07 -22.38
C ASP A 367 -18.41 -14.88 -22.71
N ILE A 368 -19.25 -15.81 -22.26
CA ILE A 368 -20.71 -15.77 -22.44
C ILE A 368 -21.36 -14.84 -21.40
N SER A 369 -20.78 -14.72 -20.19
CA SER A 369 -21.39 -13.98 -19.08
C SER A 369 -20.39 -13.12 -18.34
N ALA A 370 -20.73 -11.84 -18.18
CA ALA A 370 -19.98 -10.90 -17.35
C ALA A 370 -19.82 -11.39 -15.89
N THR A 371 -20.79 -12.16 -15.38
CA THR A 371 -20.68 -12.75 -14.03
C THR A 371 -19.63 -13.84 -13.95
N ALA A 372 -19.54 -14.69 -14.98
CA ALA A 372 -18.55 -15.75 -15.09
C ALA A 372 -17.15 -15.15 -15.27
N GLN A 373 -17.02 -14.09 -16.06
CA GLN A 373 -15.80 -13.29 -16.18
C GLN A 373 -15.38 -12.69 -14.82
N GLN A 374 -16.33 -12.16 -14.04
CA GLN A 374 -16.02 -11.58 -12.74
C GLN A 374 -15.54 -12.64 -11.73
N ILE A 375 -16.15 -13.83 -11.74
CA ILE A 375 -15.71 -14.95 -10.89
C ILE A 375 -14.31 -15.42 -11.31
N ASP A 376 -14.04 -15.52 -12.62
CA ASP A 376 -12.72 -15.87 -13.15
C ASP A 376 -11.64 -14.92 -12.63
N ILE A 377 -11.85 -13.60 -12.80
CA ILE A 377 -10.92 -12.56 -12.33
C ILE A 377 -10.66 -12.68 -10.82
N ARG A 378 -11.72 -12.86 -10.02
CA ARG A 378 -11.58 -12.94 -8.55
C ARG A 378 -10.91 -14.23 -8.08
N MET A 379 -11.17 -15.36 -8.73
CA MET A 379 -10.52 -16.63 -8.41
C MET A 379 -9.04 -16.61 -8.79
N GLN A 380 -8.68 -16.05 -9.94
CA GLN A 380 -7.28 -15.85 -10.33
C GLN A 380 -6.53 -14.95 -9.34
N GLN A 381 -7.12 -13.82 -8.93
CA GLN A 381 -6.56 -12.94 -7.90
C GLN A 381 -6.32 -13.68 -6.59
N SER A 382 -7.31 -14.48 -6.14
CA SER A 382 -7.17 -15.26 -4.91
C SER A 382 -6.07 -16.31 -5.00
N CYS A 383 -5.89 -16.94 -6.16
CA CYS A 383 -4.80 -17.88 -6.40
C CYS A 383 -3.43 -17.19 -6.32
N TYR A 384 -3.31 -15.95 -6.78
CA TYR A 384 -2.02 -15.25 -6.86
C TYR A 384 -1.56 -14.63 -5.53
N TRP A 385 -2.48 -14.34 -4.61
CA TRP A 385 -2.14 -13.70 -3.32
C TRP A 385 -1.06 -14.41 -2.49
N PRO A 386 -1.03 -15.76 -2.34
CA PRO A 386 0.04 -16.42 -1.59
C PRO A 386 1.42 -16.14 -2.17
N ASP A 387 1.56 -16.13 -3.50
CA ASP A 387 2.84 -15.86 -4.15
C ASP A 387 3.28 -14.40 -3.98
N GLN A 388 2.35 -13.45 -4.16
CA GLN A 388 2.59 -12.03 -3.85
C GLN A 388 2.99 -11.85 -2.39
N TYR A 389 2.29 -12.51 -1.46
CA TYR A 389 2.59 -12.45 -0.04
C TYR A 389 3.99 -12.99 0.29
N LEU A 390 4.38 -14.11 -0.32
CA LEU A 390 5.73 -14.66 -0.15
C LEU A 390 6.80 -13.70 -0.69
N THR A 391 6.54 -13.06 -1.82
CA THR A 391 7.43 -12.04 -2.40
C THR A 391 7.55 -10.82 -1.48
N LEU A 392 6.45 -10.37 -0.87
CA LEU A 392 6.46 -9.30 0.14
C LEU A 392 7.16 -9.71 1.44
N ARG A 393 7.04 -10.97 1.85
CA ARG A 393 7.74 -11.48 3.03
C ARG A 393 9.25 -11.55 2.79
N LYS A 394 9.67 -11.96 1.59
CA LYS A 394 11.09 -11.90 1.17
C LYS A 394 11.61 -10.46 1.18
N ARG A 395 10.81 -9.48 0.74
CA ARG A 395 11.16 -8.04 0.88
C ARG A 395 11.48 -7.65 2.32
N LYS A 396 10.67 -8.08 3.29
CA LYS A 396 10.86 -7.73 4.71
C LYS A 396 12.19 -8.28 5.28
N ALA A 397 12.84 -9.22 4.59
CA ALA A 397 14.16 -9.72 4.98
C ALA A 397 15.32 -8.83 4.49
N ASN A 398 15.05 -7.79 3.70
CA ASN A 398 16.05 -6.90 3.11
C ASN A 398 15.84 -5.44 3.59
N TRP A 399 16.79 -4.57 3.22
CA TRP A 399 16.71 -3.13 3.45
C TRP A 399 15.44 -2.50 2.87
N GLU A 400 14.82 -1.57 3.59
CA GLU A 400 13.57 -0.94 3.18
C GLU A 400 13.78 0.09 2.06
N SER A 401 15.00 0.63 1.93
CA SER A 401 15.39 1.51 0.82
C SER A 401 15.42 0.83 -0.55
N ILE A 402 15.35 -0.51 -0.61
CA ILE A 402 15.31 -1.27 -1.86
C ILE A 402 13.92 -1.13 -2.49
N THR A 403 13.84 -0.30 -3.53
CA THR A 403 12.59 0.17 -4.15
C THR A 403 11.92 -0.82 -5.10
N ASN A 404 12.65 -1.85 -5.57
CA ASN A 404 12.21 -2.75 -6.65
C ASN A 404 10.85 -3.42 -6.39
N SER A 405 10.52 -3.68 -5.13
CA SER A 405 9.30 -4.40 -4.69
C SER A 405 8.21 -3.48 -4.13
N HIS A 406 8.41 -2.16 -4.15
CA HIS A 406 7.39 -1.20 -3.69
C HIS A 406 6.12 -1.23 -4.55
N PRO A 407 6.19 -1.33 -5.89
CA PRO A 407 5.00 -1.48 -6.72
C PRO A 407 4.20 -2.75 -6.36
N ASP A 408 4.87 -3.87 -6.08
CA ASP A 408 4.20 -5.13 -5.74
C ASP A 408 3.47 -5.05 -4.40
N TYR A 409 4.03 -4.32 -3.43
CA TYR A 409 3.35 -4.02 -2.17
C TYR A 409 2.06 -3.24 -2.41
N ILE A 410 2.13 -2.15 -3.18
CA ILE A 410 0.97 -1.31 -3.45
C ILE A 410 -0.11 -2.12 -4.19
N ARG A 411 0.28 -2.92 -5.18
CA ARG A 411 -0.65 -3.78 -5.93
C ARG A 411 -1.35 -4.81 -5.05
N PHE A 412 -0.60 -5.49 -4.17
CA PHE A 412 -1.17 -6.50 -3.27
C PHE A 412 -2.24 -5.89 -2.35
N TYR A 413 -1.94 -4.79 -1.66
CA TYR A 413 -2.89 -4.18 -0.74
C TYR A 413 -4.07 -3.53 -1.46
N ASN A 414 -3.86 -2.96 -2.65
CA ASN A 414 -4.97 -2.44 -3.46
C ASN A 414 -5.90 -3.56 -3.94
N SER A 415 -5.35 -4.70 -4.38
CA SER A 415 -6.15 -5.88 -4.75
C SER A 415 -6.95 -6.39 -3.56
N LEU A 416 -6.31 -6.54 -2.39
CA LEU A 416 -6.98 -7.01 -1.18
C LEU A 416 -8.09 -6.05 -0.74
N TRP A 417 -7.85 -4.74 -0.82
CA TRP A 417 -8.84 -3.71 -0.51
C TRP A 417 -10.07 -3.77 -1.41
N LEU A 418 -9.87 -3.89 -2.73
CA LEU A 418 -10.97 -4.01 -3.68
C LEU A 418 -11.83 -5.24 -3.42
N VAL A 419 -11.21 -6.40 -3.15
CA VAL A 419 -11.97 -7.61 -2.82
C VAL A 419 -12.67 -7.51 -1.47
N ALA A 420 -12.03 -6.90 -0.47
CA ALA A 420 -12.67 -6.66 0.83
C ALA A 420 -13.93 -5.80 0.69
N ASN A 421 -13.89 -4.75 -0.15
CA ASN A 421 -15.07 -3.92 -0.43
C ASN A 421 -16.19 -4.71 -1.11
N ASP A 422 -15.86 -5.56 -2.09
CA ASP A 422 -16.85 -6.42 -2.76
C ASP A 422 -17.52 -7.36 -1.76
N VAL A 423 -16.75 -7.95 -0.84
CA VAL A 423 -17.29 -8.82 0.22
C VAL A 423 -18.18 -8.04 1.19
N ILE A 424 -17.77 -6.84 1.62
CA ILE A 424 -18.57 -5.99 2.51
C ILE A 424 -19.89 -5.60 1.84
N MET A 425 -19.84 -5.13 0.59
CA MET A 425 -21.03 -4.78 -0.18
C MET A 425 -21.92 -6.00 -0.43
N GLY A 426 -21.33 -7.16 -0.72
CA GLY A 426 -22.05 -8.41 -0.91
C GLY A 426 -22.78 -8.88 0.34
N ILE A 427 -22.12 -8.83 1.51
CA ILE A 427 -22.74 -9.16 2.80
C ILE A 427 -23.86 -8.16 3.13
N ALA A 428 -23.63 -6.86 2.93
CA ALA A 428 -24.63 -5.84 3.19
C ALA A 428 -25.87 -6.01 2.30
N LEU A 429 -25.67 -6.22 0.99
CA LEU A 429 -26.75 -6.48 0.05
C LEU A 429 -27.48 -7.79 0.35
N GLY A 430 -26.74 -8.86 0.64
CA GLY A 430 -27.32 -10.16 0.98
C GLY A 430 -28.16 -10.10 2.25
N THR A 431 -27.67 -9.42 3.28
CA THR A 431 -28.42 -9.20 4.53
C THR A 431 -29.69 -8.39 4.26
N TYR A 432 -29.58 -7.31 3.48
CA TYR A 432 -30.73 -6.49 3.10
C TYR A 432 -31.82 -7.30 2.36
N ILE A 433 -31.42 -8.15 1.41
CA ILE A 433 -32.35 -9.00 0.66
C ILE A 433 -33.04 -10.00 1.58
N ILE A 434 -32.30 -10.63 2.50
CA ILE A 434 -32.86 -11.62 3.43
C ILE A 434 -33.84 -10.96 4.40
N GLU A 435 -33.48 -9.82 4.99
CA GLU A 435 -34.33 -9.11 5.95
C GLU A 435 -35.58 -8.51 5.32
N ASN A 436 -35.50 -8.09 4.06
CA ASN A 436 -36.59 -7.45 3.32
C ASN A 436 -37.17 -8.37 2.25
N ALA A 437 -37.04 -9.70 2.39
CA ALA A 437 -37.32 -10.66 1.33
C ALA A 437 -38.71 -10.51 0.71
N LEU A 438 -39.75 -10.25 1.52
CA LEU A 438 -41.12 -10.03 1.02
C LEU A 438 -41.24 -8.75 0.17
N PHE A 439 -40.61 -7.66 0.63
CA PHE A 439 -40.61 -6.40 -0.10
C PHE A 439 -39.82 -6.52 -1.40
N VAL A 440 -38.62 -7.12 -1.34
CA VAL A 440 -37.78 -7.35 -2.51
C VAL A 440 -38.49 -8.26 -3.51
N ALA A 441 -39.11 -9.35 -3.05
CA ALA A 441 -39.86 -10.26 -3.92
C ALA A 441 -41.02 -9.55 -4.63
N ALA A 442 -41.80 -8.73 -3.90
CA ALA A 442 -42.89 -7.95 -4.50
C ALA A 442 -42.38 -6.94 -5.55
N GLN A 443 -41.24 -6.28 -5.28
CA GLN A 443 -40.61 -5.37 -6.25
C GLN A 443 -40.10 -6.11 -7.47
N VAL A 444 -39.43 -7.25 -7.28
CA VAL A 444 -38.93 -8.09 -8.37
C VAL A 444 -40.09 -8.60 -9.23
N ASP A 445 -41.17 -9.07 -8.61
CA ASP A 445 -42.37 -9.52 -9.31
C ASP A 445 -43.01 -8.37 -10.11
N THR A 446 -43.13 -7.17 -9.53
CA THR A 446 -43.65 -5.99 -10.23
C THR A 446 -42.79 -5.63 -11.44
N ILE A 447 -41.46 -5.61 -11.28
CA ILE A 447 -40.52 -5.31 -12.37
C ILE A 447 -40.60 -6.40 -13.44
N PHE A 448 -40.61 -7.66 -13.04
CA PHE A 448 -40.64 -8.79 -13.94
C PHE A 448 -41.94 -8.80 -14.76
N ASN A 449 -43.10 -8.63 -14.13
CA ASN A 449 -44.39 -8.55 -14.84
C ASN A 449 -44.43 -7.34 -15.78
N ALA A 450 -43.93 -6.18 -15.35
CA ALA A 450 -43.91 -4.98 -16.19
C ALA A 450 -43.05 -5.13 -17.46
N TRP A 451 -41.92 -5.83 -17.38
CA TRP A 451 -41.01 -6.01 -18.52
C TRP A 451 -41.31 -7.26 -19.35
N SER A 452 -41.52 -8.41 -18.70
CA SER A 452 -41.70 -9.70 -19.36
C SER A 452 -43.13 -9.93 -19.85
N VAL A 453 -44.16 -9.43 -19.17
CA VAL A 453 -45.56 -9.59 -19.61
C VAL A 453 -46.04 -8.34 -20.34
N ASP A 454 -46.15 -7.22 -19.62
CA ASP A 454 -46.71 -5.99 -20.17
C ASP A 454 -45.84 -5.40 -21.29
N GLY A 455 -44.52 -5.45 -21.14
CA GLY A 455 -43.57 -4.98 -22.15
C GLY A 455 -43.68 -5.77 -23.46
N LEU A 456 -43.71 -7.11 -23.38
CA LEU A 456 -43.87 -7.97 -24.56
C LEU A 456 -45.25 -7.81 -25.20
N ARG A 457 -46.33 -7.76 -24.40
CA ARG A 457 -47.70 -7.51 -24.89
C ARG A 457 -47.77 -6.21 -25.67
N ARG A 458 -47.24 -5.11 -25.10
CA ARG A 458 -47.18 -3.80 -25.77
C ARG A 458 -46.36 -3.84 -27.05
N MET A 459 -45.22 -4.54 -27.06
CA MET A 459 -44.37 -4.66 -28.24
C MET A 459 -45.07 -5.43 -29.37
N ILE A 460 -45.75 -6.53 -29.07
CA ILE A 460 -46.48 -7.32 -30.06
C ILE A 460 -47.67 -6.53 -30.61
N SER A 461 -48.48 -5.92 -29.74
CA SER A 461 -49.59 -5.07 -30.19
C SER A 461 -49.12 -3.87 -31.03
N TRP A 462 -47.94 -3.31 -30.70
CA TRP A 462 -47.32 -2.26 -31.51
C TRP A 462 -46.83 -2.77 -32.88
N LEU A 463 -46.26 -3.98 -32.93
CA LEU A 463 -45.83 -4.64 -34.18
C LEU A 463 -47.00 -5.01 -35.10
N MET A 464 -48.18 -5.31 -34.54
CA MET A 464 -49.40 -5.53 -35.33
C MET A 464 -49.92 -4.22 -35.95
N GLY A 465 -49.77 -3.09 -35.23
CA GLY A 465 -50.28 -1.76 -35.61
C GLY A 465 -49.40 -0.92 -36.56
N TRP A 466 -48.63 -1.56 -37.46
CA TRP A 466 -47.71 -0.93 -38.43
C TRP A 466 -46.50 -0.21 -37.78
N PRO A 467 -45.53 -0.97 -37.27
CA PRO A 467 -44.37 -0.44 -36.56
C PRO A 467 -43.52 0.42 -37.51
N GLY A 468 -43.33 1.69 -37.14
CA GLY A 468 -42.47 2.61 -37.91
C GLY A 468 -42.90 2.84 -39.37
N GLY A 469 -44.17 2.56 -39.74
CA GLY A 469 -44.68 2.75 -41.10
C GLY A 469 -44.41 1.59 -42.07
N LEU A 470 -43.89 0.45 -41.60
CA LEU A 470 -43.70 -0.75 -42.41
C LEU A 470 -45.03 -1.53 -42.51
N LYS A 471 -45.52 -1.71 -43.74
CA LYS A 471 -46.73 -2.49 -44.02
C LYS A 471 -46.41 -3.98 -44.01
N LEU A 472 -46.66 -4.64 -42.89
CA LEU A 472 -46.62 -6.10 -42.79
C LEU A 472 -47.88 -6.71 -43.45
N ASN A 473 -47.82 -8.01 -43.77
CA ASN A 473 -49.00 -8.75 -44.21
C ASN A 473 -49.96 -8.86 -43.02
N THR A 474 -51.11 -8.19 -43.11
CA THR A 474 -52.06 -8.00 -42.01
C THR A 474 -52.58 -9.34 -41.48
N GLU A 475 -53.00 -10.23 -42.36
CA GLU A 475 -53.54 -11.55 -41.98
C GLU A 475 -52.52 -12.40 -41.23
N LEU A 476 -51.24 -12.32 -41.64
CA LEU A 476 -50.16 -13.06 -40.99
C LEU A 476 -49.76 -12.42 -39.66
N ALA A 477 -49.70 -11.09 -39.61
CA ALA A 477 -49.36 -10.35 -38.39
C ALA A 477 -50.42 -10.54 -37.31
N ASP A 478 -51.69 -10.56 -37.69
CA ASP A 478 -52.81 -10.81 -36.78
C ASP A 478 -52.79 -12.24 -36.24
N PHE A 479 -52.63 -13.25 -37.11
CA PHE A 479 -52.51 -14.65 -36.67
C PHE A 479 -51.33 -14.89 -35.73
N LEU A 480 -50.14 -14.38 -36.08
CA LEU A 480 -48.93 -14.59 -35.30
C LEU A 480 -48.94 -13.77 -33.99
N GLY A 481 -49.49 -12.57 -34.04
CA GLY A 481 -49.68 -11.69 -32.88
C GLY A 481 -50.63 -12.30 -31.86
N ASP A 482 -51.80 -12.77 -32.30
CA ASP A 482 -52.78 -13.45 -31.46
C ASP A 482 -52.20 -14.73 -30.83
N LEU A 483 -51.42 -15.50 -31.59
CA LEU A 483 -50.73 -16.69 -31.08
C LEU A 483 -49.73 -16.34 -29.98
N PHE A 484 -48.88 -15.31 -30.16
CA PHE A 484 -47.89 -14.94 -29.15
C PHE A 484 -48.51 -14.27 -27.93
N LEU A 485 -49.55 -13.44 -28.12
CA LEU A 485 -50.33 -12.88 -27.01
C LEU A 485 -50.98 -14.00 -26.20
N TRP A 486 -51.56 -15.00 -26.86
CA TRP A 486 -52.11 -16.17 -26.20
C TRP A 486 -51.07 -16.94 -25.36
N VAL A 487 -49.85 -17.13 -25.88
CA VAL A 487 -48.76 -17.79 -25.14
C VAL A 487 -48.33 -16.97 -23.91
N ILE A 488 -48.24 -15.64 -24.05
CA ILE A 488 -47.89 -14.74 -22.95
C ILE A 488 -48.96 -14.76 -21.86
N ASP A 489 -50.23 -14.73 -22.24
CA ASP A 489 -51.36 -14.75 -21.30
C ASP A 489 -51.45 -16.08 -20.55
N TYR A 490 -51.17 -17.19 -21.24
CA TYR A 490 -51.04 -18.51 -20.62
C TYR A 490 -49.90 -18.55 -19.60
N TRP A 491 -48.73 -18.00 -19.96
CA TRP A 491 -47.57 -17.96 -19.08
C TRP A 491 -47.75 -17.01 -17.88
N ALA A 492 -48.45 -15.89 -18.06
CA ALA A 492 -48.79 -14.95 -16.99
C ALA A 492 -49.87 -15.49 -16.02
N GLY A 493 -50.48 -16.64 -16.31
CA GLY A 493 -51.54 -17.22 -15.49
C GLY A 493 -52.86 -16.44 -15.55
N GLU A 494 -53.01 -15.52 -16.51
CA GLU A 494 -54.24 -14.75 -16.75
C GLU A 494 -55.27 -15.54 -17.58
N TRP A 495 -54.94 -16.79 -17.95
CA TRP A 495 -55.83 -17.62 -18.74
C TRP A 495 -57.05 -18.08 -17.93
N THR A 496 -58.19 -17.46 -18.21
CA THR A 496 -59.50 -18.01 -17.87
C THR A 496 -60.02 -18.76 -19.09
N ALA A 497 -60.11 -20.10 -18.96
CA ALA A 497 -60.82 -20.91 -19.95
C ALA A 497 -62.27 -20.42 -20.03
N LYS A 498 -62.65 -19.82 -21.16
CA LYS A 498 -64.05 -19.62 -21.51
C LYS A 498 -64.54 -20.76 -22.36
#